data_AF-A0A1H4WXE8-F1
#
_entry.id   AF-A0A1H4WXE8-F1
#
_cell.length_a   1.000
_cell.length_b   1.000
_cell.length_c   1.000
_cell.angle_alpha   90.00
_cell.angle_beta   90.00
_cell.angle_gamma   90.00
#
_symmetry.space_group_name_H-M   'P 1'
#
loop_
_entity.id
_entity.type
_entity.pdbx_description
1 polymer ?
#
loop_
_entity_poly.entity_id
_entity_poly.type
_entity_poly.pdbx_seq_one_letter_code
_entity_poly.pdbx_strand_id
1 'polypeptide(L)'
;MSAVGIPCEWPVLPDPRPGVSSPEPRRAAGTSRIAGLRTMRAMNENVEPSVPPAPGAEQYPSLALVNSVIALPGGHFVDQLGTPAAANEWLVERGLAPVDAGMREMCAAQLRSLREQVRSLFDSRVAALPALPAALTAVNDALTRVPTAPLLQWDEKDGPYRAATHPTTEIVDHALATLAADAADLLTSADAERLTACGSAPCNRYLLRHGRRHWCSTRCGDRARAARAYARRTRATAD
;
A
#
# COMPACT_ATOMS: atom_id res chain seq x y z
N MET A 1 7.82 31.61 5.56
CA MET A 1 6.39 31.55 5.91
C MET A 1 6.04 30.09 6.09
N SER A 2 6.09 29.61 7.33
CA SER A 2 5.86 28.21 7.67
C SER A 2 4.36 27.92 7.70
N ALA A 3 3.91 26.96 6.89
CA ALA A 3 2.57 26.42 6.99
C ALA A 3 2.53 25.47 8.19
N VAL A 4 1.97 25.94 9.30
CA VAL A 4 1.61 25.10 10.45
C VAL A 4 0.45 24.22 9.97
N GLY A 5 0.73 22.93 9.77
CA GLY A 5 -0.29 21.93 9.44
C GLY A 5 -1.24 21.77 10.63
N ILE A 6 -2.52 22.03 10.40
CA ILE A 6 -3.57 21.82 11.40
C ILE A 6 -3.74 20.30 11.56
N PRO A 7 -3.64 19.75 12.77
CA PRO A 7 -3.82 18.33 13.01
C PRO A 7 -5.24 17.92 12.64
N CYS A 8 -5.35 16.73 12.07
CA CYS A 8 -6.62 16.14 11.74
C CYS A 8 -7.35 15.71 13.03
N GLU A 9 -8.15 16.59 13.63
CA GLU A 9 -8.96 16.22 14.80
C GLU A 9 -10.12 15.29 14.37
N TRP A 10 -10.23 14.14 15.04
CA TRP A 10 -11.35 13.18 14.90
C TRP A 10 -12.28 13.32 16.11
N PRO A 11 -13.59 13.12 15.97
CA PRO A 11 -14.47 13.05 17.13
C PRO A 11 -14.10 11.81 17.95
N VAL A 12 -13.70 12.05 19.21
CA VAL A 12 -13.38 11.02 20.19
C VAL A 12 -14.67 10.27 20.53
N LEU A 13 -14.77 9.01 20.12
CA LEU A 13 -15.78 8.10 20.65
C LEU A 13 -15.37 7.68 22.07
N PRO A 14 -16.30 7.67 23.05
CA PRO A 14 -15.97 7.26 24.41
C PRO A 14 -15.66 5.77 24.48
N ASP A 15 -14.62 5.45 25.25
CA ASP A 15 -14.12 4.11 25.53
C ASP A 15 -15.20 3.22 26.19
N PRO A 16 -15.50 2.01 25.69
CA PRO A 16 -16.43 1.11 26.35
C PRO A 16 -15.78 0.56 27.63
N ARG A 17 -16.29 1.00 28.79
CA ARG A 17 -15.87 0.50 30.11
C ARG A 17 -15.94 -1.03 30.19
N PRO A 18 -14.97 -1.70 30.85
CA PRO A 18 -15.05 -3.13 31.08
C PRO A 18 -15.97 -3.44 32.27
N GLY A 19 -16.94 -4.33 32.03
CA GLY A 19 -17.50 -5.21 33.06
C GLY A 19 -18.94 -4.93 33.48
N VAL A 20 -19.87 -5.75 32.98
CA VAL A 20 -20.84 -6.48 33.83
C VAL A 20 -21.10 -7.85 33.18
N SER A 21 -20.69 -8.89 33.91
CA SER A 21 -21.02 -10.30 33.71
C SER A 21 -22.54 -10.52 33.65
N SER A 22 -23.01 -11.31 32.68
CA SER A 22 -24.37 -11.86 32.66
C SER A 22 -24.33 -13.37 32.38
N PRO A 23 -25.27 -14.14 32.95
CA PRO A 23 -25.13 -15.57 33.14
C PRO A 23 -25.56 -16.39 31.92
N GLU A 24 -24.93 -17.56 31.82
CA GLU A 24 -25.10 -18.63 30.84
C GLU A 24 -26.52 -19.23 30.86
N PRO A 25 -27.19 -19.43 29.70
CA PRO A 25 -28.37 -20.28 29.63
C PRO A 25 -28.04 -21.69 29.13
N ARG A 26 -28.70 -22.65 29.79
CA ARG A 26 -28.55 -24.09 29.70
C ARG A 26 -28.84 -24.65 28.31
N ARG A 27 -28.12 -25.73 27.99
CA ARG A 27 -28.35 -26.63 26.85
C ARG A 27 -29.78 -27.20 26.86
N ALA A 28 -30.42 -27.18 25.69
CA ALA A 28 -31.51 -28.10 25.35
C ALA A 28 -31.21 -28.76 24.00
N ALA A 29 -31.25 -30.09 24.00
CA ALA A 29 -31.12 -30.93 22.83
C ALA A 29 -32.37 -30.83 21.96
N GLY A 30 -32.19 -30.80 20.64
CA GLY A 30 -33.27 -30.81 19.67
C GLY A 30 -32.76 -31.19 18.28
N THR A 31 -32.89 -32.47 17.95
CA THR A 31 -32.74 -33.03 16.60
C THR A 31 -33.83 -32.49 15.67
N SER A 32 -33.48 -31.97 14.49
CA SER A 32 -34.33 -32.16 13.30
C SER A 32 -33.59 -31.93 11.99
N ARG A 33 -34.09 -32.63 10.98
CA ARG A 33 -33.54 -32.94 9.66
C ARG A 33 -34.07 -31.98 8.59
N ILE A 34 -33.26 -31.81 7.54
CA ILE A 34 -33.60 -31.53 6.13
C ILE A 34 -34.21 -30.15 5.80
N ALA A 35 -33.47 -29.36 5.01
CA ALA A 35 -33.88 -28.93 3.67
C ALA A 35 -32.74 -28.13 3.02
N GLY A 36 -32.21 -28.65 1.91
CA GLY A 36 -31.26 -27.93 1.08
C GLY A 36 -31.92 -26.73 0.43
N LEU A 37 -31.33 -25.55 0.61
CA LEU A 37 -31.55 -24.41 -0.27
C LEU A 37 -30.21 -24.10 -0.92
N ARG A 38 -30.12 -24.39 -2.23
CA ARG A 38 -29.08 -23.91 -3.12
C ARG A 38 -29.11 -22.39 -3.09
N THR A 39 -28.22 -21.76 -2.33
CA THR A 39 -27.93 -20.34 -2.50
C THR A 39 -27.17 -20.21 -3.81
N MET A 40 -27.85 -19.66 -4.82
CA MET A 40 -27.21 -19.28 -6.07
C MET A 40 -26.06 -18.32 -5.75
N ARG A 41 -24.86 -18.76 -6.07
CA ARG A 41 -23.64 -17.96 -6.08
C ARG A 41 -23.89 -16.79 -7.02
N ALA A 42 -24.19 -15.61 -6.47
CA ALA A 42 -24.12 -14.38 -7.23
C ALA A 42 -22.68 -14.27 -7.74
N MET A 43 -22.50 -14.52 -9.03
CA MET A 43 -21.27 -14.20 -9.73
C MET A 43 -21.20 -12.69 -9.73
N ASN A 44 -20.33 -12.15 -8.88
CA ASN A 44 -19.95 -10.75 -8.95
C ASN A 44 -19.11 -10.60 -10.23
N GLU A 45 -19.78 -10.28 -11.34
CA GLU A 45 -19.14 -9.91 -12.60
C GLU A 45 -18.37 -8.59 -12.41
N ASN A 46 -17.13 -8.59 -12.90
CA ASN A 46 -16.11 -7.52 -12.86
C ASN A 46 -15.20 -7.44 -11.63
N VAL A 47 -14.64 -8.58 -11.19
CA VAL A 47 -13.28 -8.55 -10.63
C VAL A 47 -12.33 -8.38 -11.82
N GLU A 48 -11.94 -7.13 -12.12
CA GLU A 48 -10.75 -6.92 -12.95
C GLU A 48 -9.63 -7.80 -12.37
N PRO A 49 -8.94 -8.63 -13.18
CA PRO A 49 -7.94 -9.53 -12.65
C PRO A 49 -6.87 -8.69 -11.96
N SER A 50 -6.89 -8.70 -10.63
CA SER A 50 -6.01 -7.95 -9.76
C SER A 50 -4.59 -8.25 -10.18
N VAL A 51 -3.89 -7.25 -10.75
CA VAL A 51 -2.51 -7.45 -11.17
C VAL A 51 -1.74 -7.86 -9.92
N PRO A 52 -1.04 -9.01 -9.92
CA PRO A 52 -0.38 -9.47 -8.70
C PRO A 52 0.63 -8.42 -8.21
N PRO A 53 0.94 -8.42 -6.91
CA PRO A 53 2.00 -7.59 -6.35
C PRO A 53 3.29 -7.72 -7.18
N ALA A 54 3.95 -6.59 -7.41
CA ALA A 54 5.21 -6.60 -8.12
C ALA A 54 6.27 -7.27 -7.23
N PRO A 55 7.28 -7.94 -7.80
CA PRO A 55 8.37 -8.49 -7.01
C PRO A 55 8.97 -7.45 -6.09
N GLY A 56 9.08 -7.78 -4.80
CA GLY A 56 9.53 -6.88 -3.74
C GLY A 56 8.42 -6.08 -3.05
N ALA A 57 7.23 -5.95 -3.63
CA ALA A 57 6.13 -5.18 -3.02
C ALA A 57 5.56 -5.84 -1.75
N GLU A 58 5.76 -7.15 -1.59
CA GLU A 58 5.42 -7.90 -0.36
C GLU A 58 6.40 -7.59 0.79
N GLN A 59 7.64 -7.23 0.45
CA GLN A 59 8.72 -6.97 1.39
C GLN A 59 8.80 -5.48 1.76
N TYR A 60 8.50 -4.61 0.80
CA TYR A 60 8.62 -3.15 0.93
C TYR A 60 7.26 -2.49 0.66
N PRO A 61 6.50 -2.11 1.72
CA PRO A 61 5.25 -1.36 1.59
C PRO A 61 5.38 -0.05 0.79
N SER A 62 6.53 0.61 0.79
CA SER A 62 6.82 1.78 -0.06
C SER A 62 6.83 1.42 -1.55
N LEU A 63 7.31 0.23 -1.91
CA LEU A 63 7.25 -0.29 -3.26
C LEU A 63 5.81 -0.67 -3.66
N ALA A 64 5.00 -1.15 -2.71
CA ALA A 64 3.56 -1.30 -2.95
C ALA A 64 2.88 0.07 -3.16
N LEU A 65 3.25 1.09 -2.37
CA LEU A 65 2.71 2.44 -2.44
C LEU A 65 2.90 3.06 -3.82
N VAL A 66 4.13 3.10 -4.35
CA VAL A 66 4.43 3.65 -5.68
C VAL A 66 3.73 2.88 -6.82
N ASN A 67 3.38 1.61 -6.57
CA ASN A 67 2.71 0.73 -7.51
C ASN A 67 1.18 0.75 -7.41
N SER A 68 0.61 1.58 -6.54
CA SER A 68 -0.84 1.71 -6.34
C SER A 68 -1.57 2.38 -7.53
N VAL A 69 -0.84 3.06 -8.43
CA VAL A 69 -1.37 3.51 -9.73
C VAL A 69 -0.97 2.53 -10.81
N ILE A 70 -1.95 1.93 -11.46
CA ILE A 70 -1.76 0.92 -12.50
C ILE A 70 -2.14 1.52 -13.85
N ALA A 71 -1.15 1.68 -14.73
CA ALA A 71 -1.37 2.03 -16.13
C ALA A 71 -1.92 0.83 -16.92
N LEU A 72 -3.04 1.05 -17.60
CA LEU A 72 -3.72 0.09 -18.47
C LEU A 72 -3.53 0.46 -19.95
N PRO A 73 -3.71 -0.50 -20.89
CA PRO A 73 -3.81 -0.17 -22.31
C PRO A 73 -4.88 0.88 -22.60
N GLY A 74 -4.69 1.67 -23.67
CA GLY A 74 -5.63 2.74 -24.05
C GLY A 74 -5.46 4.05 -23.28
N GLY A 75 -4.43 4.17 -22.43
CA GLY A 75 -4.17 5.40 -21.66
C GLY A 75 -5.00 5.53 -20.39
N HIS A 76 -5.67 4.45 -19.97
CA HIS A 76 -6.41 4.41 -18.72
C HIS A 76 -5.50 4.14 -17.52
N PHE A 77 -5.90 4.63 -16.35
CA PHE A 77 -5.21 4.41 -15.09
C PHE A 77 -6.21 4.00 -14.01
N VAL A 78 -5.80 3.07 -13.15
CA VAL A 78 -6.52 2.72 -11.92
C VAL A 78 -5.66 3.16 -10.75
N ASP A 79 -6.21 3.98 -9.87
CA ASP A 79 -5.55 4.43 -8.65
C ASP A 79 -6.20 3.76 -7.43
N GLN A 80 -5.48 2.84 -6.79
CA GLN A 80 -5.93 2.15 -5.57
C GLN A 80 -6.08 3.08 -4.36
N LEU A 81 -5.55 4.31 -4.43
CA LEU A 81 -5.66 5.35 -3.41
C LEU A 81 -6.54 6.51 -3.87
N GLY A 82 -7.28 6.33 -4.98
CA GLY A 82 -8.01 7.40 -5.66
C GLY A 82 -9.15 8.02 -4.84
N THR A 83 -9.63 7.33 -3.81
CA THR A 83 -10.66 7.83 -2.88
C THR A 83 -10.23 7.63 -1.44
N PRO A 84 -10.81 8.34 -0.46
CA PRO A 84 -10.51 8.13 0.95
C PRO A 84 -10.83 6.72 1.43
N ALA A 85 -11.95 6.15 0.98
CA ALA A 85 -12.33 4.78 1.32
C ALA A 85 -11.30 3.77 0.79
N ALA A 86 -10.91 3.88 -0.49
CA ALA A 86 -9.91 3.00 -1.08
C ALA A 86 -8.53 3.16 -0.42
N ALA A 87 -8.15 4.40 -0.07
CA ALA A 87 -6.92 4.65 0.69
C ALA A 87 -6.96 4.05 2.11
N ASN A 88 -8.10 4.10 2.78
CA ASN A 88 -8.31 3.45 4.08
C ASN A 88 -8.15 1.94 3.96
N GLU A 89 -8.87 1.33 3.02
CA GLU A 89 -8.80 -0.11 2.75
C GLU A 89 -7.36 -0.54 2.45
N TRP A 90 -6.65 0.21 1.60
CA TRP A 90 -5.26 -0.08 1.24
C TRP A 90 -4.32 -0.10 2.46
N LEU A 91 -4.49 0.83 3.41
CA LEU A 91 -3.72 0.88 4.65
C LEU A 91 -4.11 -0.26 5.62
N VAL A 92 -5.41 -0.55 5.74
CA VAL A 92 -5.94 -1.61 6.61
C VAL A 92 -5.43 -2.98 6.16
N GLU A 93 -5.48 -3.27 4.85
CA GLU A 93 -4.94 -4.51 4.26
C GLU A 93 -3.46 -4.73 4.57
N ARG A 94 -2.72 -3.65 4.87
CA ARG A 94 -1.28 -3.67 5.14
C ARG A 94 -0.95 -3.50 6.62
N GLY A 95 -1.96 -3.50 7.50
CA GLY A 95 -1.77 -3.32 8.93
C GLY A 95 -1.25 -1.93 9.32
N LEU A 96 -1.44 -0.92 8.45
CA LEU A 96 -0.99 0.46 8.68
C LEU A 96 -2.10 1.35 9.27
N ALA A 97 -3.34 0.86 9.31
CA ALA A 97 -4.48 1.54 9.93
C ALA A 97 -5.52 0.53 10.46
N PRO A 98 -6.29 0.87 11.51
CA PRO A 98 -7.45 0.07 11.95
C PRO A 98 -8.62 0.17 10.96
N VAL A 99 -9.47 -0.86 10.93
CA VAL A 99 -10.57 -1.04 9.96
C VAL A 99 -11.51 0.19 9.90
N ASP A 100 -11.74 0.86 11.04
CA ASP A 100 -12.69 1.96 11.18
C ASP A 100 -12.04 3.34 11.37
N ALA A 101 -10.81 3.55 10.89
CA ALA A 101 -10.12 4.84 11.06
C ALA A 101 -10.86 6.04 10.43
N GLY A 102 -11.76 5.81 9.46
CA GLY A 102 -12.64 6.85 8.89
C GLY A 102 -11.93 7.88 8.01
N MET A 103 -10.99 7.45 7.15
CA MET A 103 -10.12 8.28 6.32
C MET A 103 -10.81 9.49 5.66
N ARG A 104 -10.23 10.67 5.85
CA ARG A 104 -10.65 11.92 5.20
C ARG A 104 -9.87 12.20 3.93
N GLU A 105 -10.46 13.01 3.06
CA GLU A 105 -9.84 13.42 1.78
C GLU A 105 -8.47 14.08 1.96
N MET A 106 -8.32 14.95 2.96
CA MET A 106 -7.04 15.59 3.25
C MET A 106 -5.94 14.57 3.58
N CYS A 107 -6.26 13.52 4.33
CA CYS A 107 -5.33 12.46 4.68
C CYS A 107 -5.01 11.55 3.48
N ALA A 108 -6.02 11.19 2.69
CA ALA A 108 -5.82 10.44 1.45
C ALA A 108 -4.93 11.22 0.45
N ALA A 109 -5.09 12.54 0.38
CA ALA A 109 -4.24 13.42 -0.42
C ALA A 109 -2.79 13.45 0.09
N GLN A 110 -2.55 13.43 1.40
CA GLN A 110 -1.20 13.31 1.96
C GLN A 110 -0.53 11.99 1.57
N LEU A 111 -1.27 10.88 1.62
CA LEU A 111 -0.77 9.57 1.20
C LEU A 111 -0.42 9.53 -0.30
N ARG A 112 -1.29 10.07 -1.15
CA ARG A 112 -0.99 10.22 -2.59
C ARG A 112 0.18 11.16 -2.85
N SER A 113 0.31 12.24 -2.08
CA SER A 113 1.46 13.14 -2.17
C SER A 113 2.76 12.41 -1.84
N LEU A 114 2.80 11.68 -0.71
CA LEU A 114 3.97 10.87 -0.33
C LEU A 114 4.32 9.86 -1.42
N ARG A 115 3.32 9.19 -2.00
CA ARG A 115 3.53 8.27 -3.13
C ARG A 115 4.30 8.93 -4.27
N GLU A 116 3.92 10.13 -4.69
CA GLU A 116 4.60 10.81 -5.79
C GLU A 116 6.04 11.22 -5.41
N GLN A 117 6.28 11.60 -4.15
CA GLN A 117 7.65 11.91 -3.69
C GLN A 117 8.54 10.66 -3.67
N VAL A 118 8.05 9.55 -3.11
CA VAL A 118 8.79 8.27 -3.11
C VAL A 118 9.03 7.79 -4.54
N ARG A 119 8.04 7.92 -5.42
CA ARG A 119 8.16 7.59 -6.84
C ARG A 119 9.25 8.41 -7.52
N SER A 120 9.32 9.71 -7.25
CA SER A 120 10.40 10.56 -7.76
C SER A 120 11.78 10.10 -7.30
N LEU A 121 11.93 9.68 -6.04
CA LEU A 121 13.21 9.14 -5.56
C LEU A 121 13.57 7.81 -6.22
N PHE A 122 12.58 6.95 -6.46
CA PHE A 122 12.79 5.69 -7.18
C PHE A 122 13.18 5.94 -8.64
N ASP A 123 12.57 6.92 -9.30
CA ASP A 123 12.97 7.35 -10.65
C ASP A 123 14.42 7.80 -10.69
N SER A 124 14.84 8.70 -9.79
CA SER A 124 16.23 9.12 -9.67
C SER A 124 17.17 7.94 -9.43
N ARG A 125 16.80 7.01 -8.54
CA ARG A 125 17.61 5.81 -8.23
C ARG A 125 17.75 4.87 -9.43
N VAL A 126 16.68 4.64 -10.17
CA VAL A 126 16.66 3.75 -11.35
C VAL A 126 17.38 4.37 -12.54
N ALA A 127 17.24 5.69 -12.73
CA ALA A 127 17.90 6.43 -13.80
C ALA A 127 19.37 6.81 -13.49
N ALA A 128 19.84 6.54 -12.27
CA ALA A 128 21.14 7.00 -11.76
C ALA A 128 21.33 8.52 -11.87
N LEU A 129 20.26 9.26 -11.58
CA LEU A 129 20.23 10.72 -11.58
C LEU A 129 20.23 11.26 -10.14
N PRO A 130 20.65 12.51 -9.91
CA PRO A 130 20.47 13.18 -8.62
C PRO A 130 19.02 13.14 -8.17
N ALA A 131 18.81 12.96 -6.86
CA ALA A 131 17.48 13.04 -6.27
C ALA A 131 16.98 14.49 -6.31
N LEU A 132 15.67 14.66 -6.55
CA LEU A 132 15.05 15.98 -6.46
C LEU A 132 15.08 16.45 -5.01
N PRO A 133 15.64 17.64 -4.70
CA PRO A 133 15.72 18.14 -3.33
C PRO A 133 14.36 18.21 -2.63
N ALA A 134 13.31 18.61 -3.35
CA ALA A 134 11.95 18.67 -2.80
C ALA A 134 11.41 17.29 -2.38
N ALA A 135 11.70 16.24 -3.14
CA ALA A 135 11.28 14.88 -2.82
C ALA A 135 12.04 14.32 -1.61
N LEU A 136 13.34 14.60 -1.53
CA LEU A 136 14.14 14.26 -0.35
C LEU A 136 13.63 14.96 0.91
N THR A 137 13.38 16.27 0.83
CA THR A 137 12.82 17.03 1.95
C THR A 137 11.47 16.47 2.38
N ALA A 138 10.55 16.23 1.45
CA ALA A 138 9.22 15.73 1.78
C ALA A 138 9.23 14.33 2.44
N VAL A 139 10.12 13.44 1.99
CA VAL A 139 10.28 12.12 2.62
C VAL A 139 10.91 12.26 4.02
N ASN A 140 11.92 13.12 4.18
CA ASN A 140 12.54 13.36 5.50
C ASN A 140 11.58 14.06 6.48
N ASP A 141 10.72 14.95 6.00
CA ASP A 141 9.67 15.57 6.81
C ASP A 141 8.65 14.52 7.28
N ALA A 142 8.30 13.55 6.42
CA ALA A 142 7.44 12.43 6.81
C ALA A 142 8.12 11.52 7.85
N LEU A 143 9.41 11.23 7.70
CA LEU A 143 10.20 10.44 8.67
C LEU A 143 10.21 11.05 10.08
N THR A 144 10.19 12.37 10.17
CA THR A 144 10.38 13.10 11.43
C THR A 144 9.07 13.59 12.05
N ARG A 145 7.94 13.35 11.39
CA ARG A 145 6.63 13.88 11.82
C ARG A 145 6.11 13.20 13.09
N VAL A 146 6.33 11.90 13.24
CA VAL A 146 5.96 11.14 14.45
C VAL A 146 7.06 10.14 14.81
N PRO A 147 7.24 9.78 16.09
CA PRO A 147 8.12 8.69 16.48
C PRO A 147 7.64 7.37 15.87
N THR A 148 8.43 6.79 14.95
CA THR A 148 8.12 5.48 14.34
C THR A 148 8.69 4.30 15.12
N ALA A 149 9.57 4.57 16.09
CA ALA A 149 10.17 3.52 16.92
C ALA A 149 9.13 2.99 17.93
N PRO A 150 8.91 1.67 18.02
CA PRO A 150 8.15 1.08 19.10
C PRO A 150 8.77 1.44 20.44
N LEU A 151 8.00 2.08 21.31
CA LEU A 151 8.48 2.48 22.63
C LEU A 151 8.44 1.28 23.57
N LEU A 152 9.40 1.25 24.50
CA LEU A 152 9.39 0.29 25.60
C LEU A 152 8.26 0.66 26.56
N GLN A 153 7.33 -0.27 26.74
CA GLN A 153 6.24 -0.19 27.69
C GLN A 153 6.38 -1.32 28.71
N TRP A 154 5.72 -1.18 29.85
CA TRP A 154 5.82 -2.13 30.96
C TRP A 154 4.44 -2.38 31.53
N ASP A 155 3.96 -3.62 31.41
CA ASP A 155 2.73 -4.07 32.06
C ASP A 155 3.05 -4.72 33.42
N GLU A 156 2.24 -4.47 34.43
CA GLU A 156 2.46 -5.01 35.79
C GLU A 156 2.29 -6.53 35.86
N LYS A 157 1.51 -7.14 34.97
CA LYS A 157 1.23 -8.58 34.92
C LYS A 157 2.12 -9.30 33.91
N ASP A 158 2.29 -8.71 32.73
CA ASP A 158 2.93 -9.36 31.57
C ASP A 158 4.39 -8.89 31.34
N GLY A 159 4.84 -7.85 32.03
CA GLY A 159 6.24 -7.37 31.98
C GLY A 159 6.54 -6.41 30.82
N PRO A 160 7.83 -6.22 30.46
CA PRO A 160 8.23 -5.28 29.43
C PRO A 160 7.85 -5.75 28.02
N TYR A 161 7.28 -4.87 27.21
CA TYR A 161 6.96 -5.11 25.80
C TYR A 161 7.26 -3.86 24.96
N ARG A 162 7.33 -4.03 23.63
CA ARG A 162 7.44 -2.90 22.70
C ARG A 162 6.13 -2.70 21.96
N ALA A 163 5.62 -1.47 21.95
CA ALA A 163 4.44 -1.13 21.18
C ALA A 163 4.58 0.26 20.54
N ALA A 164 3.97 0.42 19.37
CA ALA A 164 3.82 1.73 18.77
C ALA A 164 2.84 2.53 19.62
N THR A 165 3.27 3.69 20.12
CA THR A 165 2.45 4.58 20.92
C THR A 165 1.98 5.70 20.02
N HIS A 166 0.78 5.56 19.44
CA HIS A 166 0.18 6.64 18.67
C HIS A 166 -1.32 6.74 18.99
N PRO A 167 -1.81 7.94 19.32
CA PRO A 167 -3.24 8.19 19.41
C PRO A 167 -3.92 7.85 18.09
N THR A 168 -5.20 7.48 18.15
CA THR A 168 -6.03 7.30 16.94
C THR A 168 -6.08 8.56 16.05
N THR A 169 -5.77 9.74 16.61
CA THR A 169 -5.67 11.01 15.86
C THR A 169 -4.42 11.12 14.97
N GLU A 170 -3.41 10.24 15.14
CA GLU A 170 -2.12 10.29 14.41
C GLU A 170 -1.90 9.10 13.47
N ILE A 171 -2.92 8.26 13.25
CA ILE A 171 -2.82 7.03 12.42
C ILE A 171 -2.20 7.32 11.05
N VAL A 172 -2.64 8.40 10.40
CA VAL A 172 -2.18 8.76 9.05
C VAL A 172 -0.73 9.21 9.08
N ASP A 173 -0.34 10.04 10.03
CA ASP A 173 1.05 10.50 10.16
C ASP A 173 1.99 9.33 10.46
N HIS A 174 1.56 8.37 11.28
CA HIS A 174 2.31 7.13 11.50
C HIS A 174 2.41 6.27 10.24
N ALA A 175 1.33 6.11 9.47
CA ALA A 175 1.38 5.39 8.20
C ALA A 175 2.34 6.06 7.20
N LEU A 176 2.30 7.39 7.10
CA LEU A 176 3.21 8.17 6.25
C LEU A 176 4.67 7.99 6.69
N ALA A 177 4.95 8.11 7.99
CA ALA A 177 6.29 7.95 8.53
C ALA A 177 6.83 6.52 8.35
N THR A 178 5.97 5.51 8.53
CA THR A 178 6.30 4.10 8.30
C THR A 178 6.64 3.83 6.83
N LEU A 179 5.82 4.34 5.90
CA LEU A 179 6.06 4.21 4.46
C LEU A 179 7.31 4.97 4.00
N ALA A 180 7.58 6.14 4.60
CA ALA A 180 8.79 6.90 4.35
C ALA A 180 10.04 6.17 4.87
N ALA A 181 9.97 5.55 6.05
CA ALA A 181 11.05 4.76 6.63
C ALA A 181 11.37 3.55 5.74
N ASP A 182 10.35 2.80 5.33
CA ASP A 182 10.52 1.68 4.42
C ASP A 182 11.13 2.11 3.06
N ALA A 183 10.74 3.28 2.54
CA ALA A 183 11.33 3.82 1.31
C ALA A 183 12.82 4.15 1.48
N ALA A 184 13.20 4.76 2.61
CA ALA A 184 14.59 5.07 2.93
C ALA A 184 15.42 3.79 3.13
N ASP A 185 14.87 2.80 3.83
CA ASP A 185 15.50 1.49 4.03
C ASP A 185 15.73 0.77 2.70
N LEU A 186 14.73 0.75 1.81
CA LEU A 186 14.90 0.19 0.46
C LEU A 186 16.01 0.91 -0.31
N LEU A 187 15.98 2.25 -0.35
CA LEU A 187 16.95 3.05 -1.11
C LEU A 187 18.39 2.95 -0.60
N THR A 188 18.57 2.63 0.68
CA THR A 188 19.90 2.49 1.32
C THR A 188 20.36 1.03 1.46
N SER A 189 19.47 0.06 1.27
CA SER A 189 19.80 -1.37 1.32
C SER A 189 20.52 -1.88 0.06
N ALA A 190 21.04 -3.10 0.13
CA ALA A 190 21.57 -3.81 -1.04
C ALA A 190 20.51 -4.04 -2.15
N ASP A 191 19.22 -4.04 -1.80
CA ASP A 191 18.13 -4.23 -2.76
C ASP A 191 17.90 -2.99 -3.64
N ALA A 192 18.45 -1.83 -3.26
CA ALA A 192 18.39 -0.63 -4.08
C ALA A 192 18.97 -0.84 -5.49
N GLU A 193 19.98 -1.69 -5.66
CA GLU A 193 20.57 -2.02 -6.97
C GLU A 193 19.66 -2.90 -7.84
N ARG A 194 18.74 -3.62 -7.21
CA ARG A 194 17.76 -4.46 -7.89
C ARG A 194 16.51 -3.68 -8.29
N LEU A 195 16.28 -2.50 -7.73
CA LEU A 195 15.14 -1.66 -8.07
C LEU A 195 15.18 -1.25 -9.55
N THR A 196 14.08 -1.49 -10.26
CA THR A 196 13.98 -1.16 -11.69
C THR A 196 12.52 -0.93 -12.10
N ALA A 197 12.31 -0.14 -13.16
CA ALA A 197 11.01 0.01 -13.77
C ALA A 197 10.63 -1.22 -14.62
N CYS A 198 9.35 -1.52 -14.73
CA CYS A 198 8.86 -2.62 -15.55
C CYS A 198 9.06 -2.33 -17.05
N GLY A 199 9.82 -3.18 -17.75
CA GLY A 199 10.15 -3.02 -19.17
C GLY A 199 9.02 -3.43 -20.14
N SER A 200 7.76 -3.15 -19.81
CA SER A 200 6.59 -3.51 -20.64
C SER A 200 5.59 -2.37 -20.73
N ALA A 201 5.69 -1.56 -21.77
CA ALA A 201 4.75 -0.47 -22.03
C ALA A 201 3.28 -0.99 -22.10
N PRO A 202 2.30 -0.24 -21.57
CA PRO A 202 2.42 1.07 -20.91
C PRO A 202 2.66 0.99 -19.38
N CYS A 203 3.17 -0.13 -18.85
CA CYS A 203 3.28 -0.32 -17.41
C CYS A 203 4.21 0.72 -16.75
N ASN A 204 3.73 1.26 -15.63
CA ASN A 204 4.40 2.26 -14.82
C ASN A 204 4.87 1.69 -13.46
N ARG A 205 4.92 0.37 -13.27
CA ARG A 205 5.25 -0.24 -11.97
C ARG A 205 6.77 -0.44 -11.81
N TYR A 206 7.27 -0.34 -10.58
CA TYR A 206 8.62 -0.78 -10.20
C TYR A 206 8.59 -2.21 -9.68
N LEU A 207 9.76 -2.86 -9.73
CA LEU A 207 10.00 -4.16 -9.15
C LEU A 207 11.44 -4.25 -8.64
N LEU A 208 11.67 -5.19 -7.72
CA LEU A 208 13.01 -5.68 -7.45
C LEU A 208 13.34 -6.82 -8.42
N ARG A 209 14.35 -6.59 -9.26
CA ARG A 209 14.83 -7.56 -10.23
C ARG A 209 15.46 -8.75 -9.51
N HIS A 210 15.06 -9.95 -9.91
CA HIS A 210 15.75 -11.19 -9.61
C HIS A 210 16.13 -11.89 -10.91
N GLY A 211 17.42 -12.24 -11.04
CA GLY A 211 17.97 -12.85 -12.24
C GLY A 211 17.67 -12.02 -13.49
N ARG A 212 17.14 -12.68 -14.53
CA ARG A 212 16.85 -12.06 -15.84
C ARG A 212 15.44 -11.48 -15.96
N ARG A 213 14.71 -11.28 -14.85
CA ARG A 213 13.33 -10.76 -14.88
C ARG A 213 13.32 -9.26 -15.14
N HIS A 214 12.57 -8.83 -16.15
CA HIS A 214 12.45 -7.41 -16.53
C HIS A 214 11.00 -6.87 -16.39
N TRP A 215 10.08 -7.66 -15.84
CA TRP A 215 8.65 -7.36 -15.84
C TRP A 215 7.99 -7.63 -14.50
N CYS A 216 7.08 -6.75 -14.07
CA CYS A 216 6.38 -6.87 -12.79
C CYS A 216 5.39 -8.04 -12.72
N SER A 217 4.96 -8.62 -13.85
CA SER A 217 4.05 -9.77 -13.90
C SER A 217 4.21 -10.58 -15.19
N THR A 218 3.69 -11.81 -15.21
CA THR A 218 3.61 -12.66 -16.41
C THR A 218 2.90 -11.95 -17.55
N ARG A 219 1.76 -11.30 -17.26
CA ARG A 219 1.00 -10.49 -18.23
C ARG A 219 1.83 -9.38 -18.87
N CYS A 220 2.68 -8.70 -18.09
CA CYS A 220 3.60 -7.70 -18.63
C CYS A 220 4.67 -8.32 -19.54
N GLY A 221 5.19 -9.50 -19.19
CA GLY A 221 6.14 -10.24 -20.02
C GLY A 221 5.54 -10.72 -21.35
N ASP A 222 4.31 -11.21 -21.33
CA ASP A 222 3.59 -11.63 -22.54
C ASP A 222 3.34 -10.44 -23.47
N ARG A 223 2.86 -9.32 -22.91
CA ARG A 223 2.65 -8.08 -23.66
C ARG A 223 3.94 -7.58 -24.32
N ALA A 224 5.05 -7.56 -23.60
CA ALA A 224 6.33 -7.14 -24.16
C ALA A 224 6.82 -8.07 -25.28
N ARG A 225 6.63 -9.39 -25.14
CA ARG A 225 6.96 -10.37 -26.18
C ARG A 225 6.10 -10.19 -27.42
N ALA A 226 4.79 -10.00 -27.25
CA ALA A 226 3.85 -9.75 -28.35
C ALA A 226 4.20 -8.46 -29.10
N ALA A 227 4.49 -7.36 -28.39
CA ALA A 227 4.89 -6.09 -28.99
C ALA A 227 6.16 -6.23 -29.85
N ARG A 228 7.18 -6.96 -29.37
CA ARG A 228 8.40 -7.22 -30.15
C ARG A 228 8.13 -8.08 -31.38
N ALA A 229 7.25 -9.09 -31.29
CA ALA A 229 6.89 -9.92 -32.43
C ALA A 229 6.13 -9.11 -33.50
N TYR A 230 5.21 -8.24 -33.08
CA TYR A 230 4.48 -7.34 -33.97
C TYR A 230 5.44 -6.37 -34.69
N ALA A 231 6.31 -5.68 -33.94
CA ALA A 231 7.27 -4.73 -34.52
C ALA A 231 8.21 -5.36 -35.56
N ARG A 232 8.60 -6.63 -35.37
CA ARG A 232 9.39 -7.36 -36.37
C ARG A 232 8.61 -7.63 -37.65
N ARG A 233 7.34 -8.04 -37.55
CA ARG A 233 6.49 -8.29 -38.71
C ARG A 233 6.21 -7.01 -39.50
N THR A 234 5.87 -5.92 -38.82
CA THR A 234 5.56 -4.65 -39.49
C THR A 234 6.78 -4.03 -40.16
N ARG A 235 7.98 -4.20 -39.60
CA ARG A 235 9.24 -3.79 -40.27
C ARG A 235 9.53 -4.63 -41.51
N ALA A 236 9.33 -5.94 -41.45
CA ALA A 236 9.56 -6.84 -42.58
C ALA A 236 8.51 -6.70 -43.71
N THR A 237 7.44 -5.94 -43.51
CA THR A 237 6.42 -5.66 -44.55
C THR A 237 6.59 -4.26 -45.18
N ALA A 238 7.51 -3.46 -44.64
CA ALA A 238 7.76 -2.09 -45.09
C ALA A 238 9.04 -1.95 -45.96
N ASP A 239 9.87 -3.01 -46.01
CA ASP A 239 10.91 -3.25 -47.02
C ASP A 239 10.33 -4.16 -48.13
#